data_AF-A0A956D5F7-F1
#
_entry.id   AF-A0A956D5F7-F1
#
_cell.length_a   1.000
_cell.length_b   1.000
_cell.length_c   1.000
_cell.angle_alpha   90.00
_cell.angle_beta   90.00
_cell.angle_gamma   90.00
#
_symmetry.space_group_name_H-M   'P 1'
#
loop_
_entity.id
_entity.type
_entity.pdbx_description
1 polymer ?
#
loop_
_entity_poly.entity_id
_entity_poly.type
_entity_poly.pdbx_seq_one_letter_code
_entity_poly.pdbx_strand_id
1 'polypeptide(L)'
;MNRSTLFVWTLAVLLGAVLGCASNNGPGTRDAGGGGFDAGPDEDAAMGDGGIPCTTDSECPDDGIFCNGTLSCVMGSCRASDIPTCNDGVGCTRDECDAASDMCQNIPQDSACPSGNVCIPGSGCGIAPACEFDTDCGDGVFCNGVEVCVGGMCMSPAEGVACDDSNSCTEDTCSEAMGACASTEYPDIATNPMHCGTGADDCVECPMPDASRHQIASCVAGACALDCEPGYGDADGDMTNGCECMGAGMVDLPELGFADTNCDGIDGDVGIGVFVAPTFVGGNDANPGTIDMPVATIARGIEIASTSGRTRMEVYVSAGTYMESVVLRNGVSIYGGYLATMGWARSTSFVSEIRGGETAVSGTGISRALEVQLFTIVAANASTPGASSYGVRLTNSTGVVRLSGNTIRAGDGAAGSDGGAGTPGTDGSRGRDGHNGQSNGSGFPCTNAPCNEGGASACALGGRGGNGGYDTSGGQPGATGTAGSLTGVAGTGGTGGAASLACLLLSEPGGNAPSPGGPGADGANASTPTVTVGTAMAGLYVPARGTDGTAGTHGGGGGGGG
;
A
#
# COMPACT_ATOMS: atom_id res chain seq x y z
N MET A 1 -30.09 -48.23 -2.26
CA MET A 1 -30.30 -49.08 -1.07
C MET A 1 -29.76 -48.35 0.15
N ASN A 2 -30.63 -47.99 1.11
CA ASN A 2 -30.48 -47.79 2.57
C ASN A 2 -29.06 -47.63 3.19
N ARG A 3 -28.77 -46.79 4.20
CA ARG A 3 -29.50 -46.16 5.33
C ARG A 3 -28.50 -45.17 6.01
N SER A 4 -28.81 -43.90 6.30
CA SER A 4 -29.45 -43.34 7.53
C SER A 4 -28.54 -43.02 8.73
N THR A 5 -28.48 -41.73 9.12
CA THR A 5 -28.48 -41.10 10.49
C THR A 5 -28.55 -39.55 10.28
N LEU A 6 -29.64 -38.78 10.50
CA LEU A 6 -30.37 -38.30 11.72
C LEU A 6 -29.48 -37.44 12.67
N PHE A 7 -29.79 -36.23 13.20
CA PHE A 7 -31.01 -35.53 13.71
C PHE A 7 -30.82 -33.97 13.60
N VAL A 8 -31.77 -33.15 13.10
CA VAL A 8 -32.90 -32.39 13.74
C VAL A 8 -32.53 -31.08 14.48
N TRP A 9 -33.21 -29.96 14.15
CA TRP A 9 -33.99 -29.08 15.08
C TRP A 9 -35.05 -28.24 14.30
N THR A 10 -36.33 -28.58 14.54
CA THR A 10 -37.60 -27.80 14.65
C THR A 10 -37.63 -26.30 14.26
N LEU A 11 -38.47 -25.83 13.31
CA LEU A 11 -39.94 -25.58 13.26
C LEU A 11 -40.42 -24.32 14.03
N ALA A 12 -40.95 -23.32 13.30
CA ALA A 12 -42.24 -22.65 13.58
C ALA A 12 -42.66 -21.71 12.43
N VAL A 13 -43.76 -22.07 11.77
CA VAL A 13 -44.55 -21.24 10.83
C VAL A 13 -45.63 -20.52 11.63
N LEU A 14 -45.92 -19.26 11.30
CA LEU A 14 -47.18 -18.62 11.68
C LEU A 14 -47.69 -17.72 10.54
N LEU A 15 -48.79 -18.18 9.94
CA LEU A 15 -49.65 -17.46 9.00
C LEU A 15 -50.67 -16.62 9.79
N GLY A 16 -51.01 -15.43 9.30
CA GLY A 16 -52.14 -14.65 9.80
C GLY A 16 -52.41 -13.41 8.95
N ALA A 17 -53.36 -13.53 8.01
CA ALA A 17 -53.88 -12.44 7.18
C ALA A 17 -55.07 -11.73 7.85
N VAL A 18 -55.21 -10.42 7.66
CA VAL A 18 -56.52 -9.72 7.69
C VAL A 18 -56.51 -8.55 6.69
N LEU A 19 -57.58 -8.51 5.88
CA LEU A 19 -57.97 -7.48 4.89
C LEU A 19 -58.31 -6.11 5.52
N GLY A 20 -58.16 -5.05 4.72
CA GLY A 20 -58.89 -3.78 4.89
C GLY A 20 -58.88 -2.92 3.62
N CYS A 21 -60.06 -2.68 3.03
CA CYS A 21 -60.31 -1.79 1.89
C CYS A 21 -61.06 -0.51 2.31
N ALA A 22 -60.90 0.56 1.50
CA ALA A 22 -61.77 1.76 1.32
C ALA A 22 -61.69 2.86 2.43
N SER A 23 -61.86 4.18 2.22
CA SER A 23 -62.33 5.01 1.09
C SER A 23 -62.09 6.52 1.37
N ASN A 24 -61.73 7.29 0.32
CA ASN A 24 -62.26 8.60 -0.15
C ASN A 24 -62.26 9.96 0.62
N ASN A 25 -61.94 10.99 -0.20
CA ASN A 25 -62.42 12.40 -0.32
C ASN A 25 -61.82 13.49 0.61
N GLY A 26 -61.41 14.68 0.16
CA GLY A 26 -61.53 15.40 -1.13
C GLY A 26 -60.94 16.83 -0.95
N PRO A 27 -61.43 17.88 -1.64
CA PRO A 27 -61.11 18.30 -3.01
C PRO A 27 -60.33 19.65 -3.07
N GLY A 28 -59.65 19.91 -4.19
CA GLY A 28 -59.06 21.22 -4.50
C GLY A 28 -59.00 21.45 -5.99
N THR A 29 -59.82 22.37 -6.48
CA THR A 29 -60.04 22.71 -7.89
C THR A 29 -59.00 23.71 -8.43
N ARG A 30 -58.63 23.54 -9.72
CA ARG A 30 -58.29 24.57 -10.74
C ARG A 30 -57.21 25.61 -10.37
N ASP A 31 -56.14 25.71 -11.17
CA ASP A 31 -56.06 26.75 -12.21
C ASP A 31 -54.93 26.49 -13.20
N ALA A 32 -55.19 26.81 -14.46
CA ALA A 32 -54.18 26.98 -15.49
C ALA A 32 -53.67 28.42 -15.43
N GLY A 33 -52.36 28.63 -15.48
CA GLY A 33 -51.79 29.98 -15.52
C GLY A 33 -50.32 29.92 -15.91
N GLY A 34 -50.04 30.30 -17.15
CA GLY A 34 -48.68 30.52 -17.64
C GLY A 34 -48.02 31.76 -17.03
N GLY A 35 -46.70 31.75 -17.11
CA GLY A 35 -45.76 32.83 -16.83
C GLY A 35 -44.39 32.21 -17.03
N GLY A 36 -43.67 32.48 -18.11
CA GLY A 36 -43.22 33.80 -18.50
C GLY A 36 -41.70 33.75 -18.32
N PHE A 37 -41.00 33.44 -19.40
CA PHE A 37 -39.54 33.49 -19.45
C PHE A 37 -39.10 34.93 -19.24
N ASP A 38 -38.55 35.22 -18.07
CA ASP A 38 -37.83 36.45 -17.79
C ASP A 38 -36.36 36.17 -18.10
N ALA A 39 -35.93 36.54 -19.31
CA ALA A 39 -34.53 36.61 -19.69
C ALA A 39 -33.92 37.86 -19.05
N GLY A 40 -33.38 37.70 -17.84
CA GLY A 40 -32.38 38.60 -17.28
C GLY A 40 -30.97 38.10 -17.64
N PRO A 41 -29.99 39.00 -17.87
CA PRO A 41 -28.67 38.60 -18.29
C PRO A 41 -27.90 38.10 -17.07
N ASP A 42 -27.79 36.79 -16.94
CA ASP A 42 -26.78 36.23 -16.07
C ASP A 42 -25.43 36.44 -16.76
N GLU A 43 -24.59 37.25 -16.12
CA GLU A 43 -23.18 37.34 -16.44
C GLU A 43 -22.59 35.94 -16.21
N ASP A 44 -22.47 35.21 -17.31
CA ASP A 44 -21.99 33.85 -17.33
C ASP A 44 -20.65 33.73 -16.61
N ALA A 45 -20.65 32.76 -15.71
CA ALA A 45 -19.51 32.21 -15.06
C ALA A 45 -18.36 32.00 -16.07
N ALA A 46 -17.20 32.53 -15.73
CA ALA A 46 -15.94 32.12 -16.29
C ALA A 46 -15.75 30.61 -16.05
N MET A 47 -16.18 29.78 -16.99
CA MET A 47 -15.61 28.45 -17.16
C MET A 47 -14.16 28.63 -17.65
N GLY A 48 -13.23 28.05 -16.92
CA GLY A 48 -11.81 28.07 -17.26
C GLY A 48 -11.57 27.39 -18.60
N ASP A 49 -10.98 28.15 -19.51
CA ASP A 49 -10.48 27.75 -20.82
C ASP A 49 -9.34 26.71 -20.67
N GLY A 50 -9.71 25.45 -20.57
CA GLY A 50 -8.83 24.28 -20.66
C GLY A 50 -9.13 23.46 -21.91
N GLY A 51 -9.36 24.10 -23.06
CA GLY A 51 -9.66 23.39 -24.30
C GLY A 51 -8.51 22.47 -24.74
N ILE A 52 -8.87 21.36 -25.40
CA ILE A 52 -7.95 20.32 -25.89
C ILE A 52 -6.88 21.00 -26.78
N PRO A 53 -5.57 20.88 -26.45
CA PRO A 53 -4.53 21.49 -27.25
C PRO A 53 -4.41 20.77 -28.60
N CYS A 54 -4.38 21.53 -29.67
CA CYS A 54 -4.33 21.01 -31.04
C CYS A 54 -3.36 21.82 -31.90
N THR A 55 -2.94 21.22 -33.01
CA THR A 55 -2.15 21.84 -34.07
C THR A 55 -2.81 21.70 -35.45
N THR A 56 -3.74 20.75 -35.57
CA THR A 56 -4.58 20.52 -36.76
C THR A 56 -6.00 20.14 -36.34
N ASP A 57 -6.97 20.35 -37.24
CA ASP A 57 -8.39 20.05 -36.95
C ASP A 57 -8.64 18.55 -36.71
N SER A 58 -7.81 17.66 -37.25
CA SER A 58 -7.89 16.21 -37.02
C SER A 58 -7.53 15.78 -35.59
N GLU A 59 -6.96 16.67 -34.79
CA GLU A 59 -6.63 16.44 -33.38
C GLU A 59 -7.78 16.88 -32.44
N CYS A 60 -8.86 17.41 -33.01
CA CYS A 60 -10.10 17.74 -32.31
C CYS A 60 -11.11 16.60 -32.52
N PRO A 61 -11.36 15.75 -31.51
CA PRO A 61 -12.33 14.67 -31.62
C PRO A 61 -13.73 15.27 -31.74
N ASP A 62 -14.41 15.01 -32.85
CA ASP A 62 -15.81 15.36 -33.03
C ASP A 62 -16.67 14.17 -32.59
N ASP A 63 -17.72 14.41 -31.80
CA ASP A 63 -18.61 13.36 -31.31
C ASP A 63 -19.60 12.87 -32.38
N GLY A 64 -19.53 13.47 -33.58
CA GLY A 64 -20.35 13.13 -34.73
C GLY A 64 -21.75 13.73 -34.69
N ILE A 65 -22.06 14.61 -33.72
CA ILE A 65 -23.38 15.20 -33.56
C ILE A 65 -23.44 16.52 -34.34
N PHE A 66 -24.20 16.57 -35.44
CA PHE A 66 -24.26 17.76 -36.31
C PHE A 66 -24.72 19.05 -35.60
N CYS A 67 -25.64 18.95 -34.64
CA CYS A 67 -26.30 20.10 -34.01
C CYS A 67 -25.59 20.69 -32.79
N ASN A 68 -24.41 20.19 -32.39
CA ASN A 68 -23.62 20.77 -31.30
C ASN A 68 -22.32 21.44 -31.78
N GLY A 69 -22.08 21.45 -33.10
CA GLY A 69 -21.02 22.20 -33.77
C GLY A 69 -19.69 21.46 -33.83
N THR A 70 -19.14 21.31 -35.05
CA THR A 70 -17.84 20.64 -35.27
C THR A 70 -16.69 21.39 -34.58
N LEU A 71 -15.87 20.63 -33.86
CA LEU A 71 -14.66 21.13 -33.20
C LEU A 71 -13.54 21.40 -34.21
N SER A 72 -13.03 22.64 -34.24
CA SER A 72 -11.92 23.05 -35.10
C SER A 72 -10.76 23.61 -34.26
N CYS A 73 -9.54 23.43 -34.76
CA CYS A 73 -8.35 23.86 -34.06
C CYS A 73 -8.12 25.37 -34.25
N VAL A 74 -8.55 26.16 -33.25
CA VAL A 74 -8.43 27.62 -33.30
C VAL A 74 -7.42 28.09 -32.27
N MET A 75 -6.32 28.67 -32.75
CA MET A 75 -5.26 29.24 -31.90
C MET A 75 -4.63 28.23 -30.92
N GLY A 76 -4.54 26.96 -31.32
CA GLY A 76 -3.90 25.91 -30.54
C GLY A 76 -4.82 25.21 -29.53
N SER A 77 -6.12 25.45 -29.62
CA SER A 77 -7.15 24.83 -28.77
C SER A 77 -8.37 24.46 -29.61
N CYS A 78 -8.94 23.28 -29.39
CA CYS A 78 -10.17 22.84 -30.04
C CYS A 78 -11.33 23.69 -29.55
N ARG A 79 -12.01 24.36 -30.48
CA ARG A 79 -13.20 25.16 -30.20
C ARG A 79 -14.34 24.71 -31.09
N ALA A 80 -15.51 24.53 -30.50
CA ALA A 80 -16.72 24.25 -31.27
C ALA A 80 -16.99 25.46 -32.18
N SER A 81 -17.28 25.18 -33.44
CA SER A 81 -17.80 26.22 -34.35
C SER A 81 -19.17 26.69 -33.84
N ASP A 82 -19.57 27.92 -34.19
CA ASP A 82 -20.93 28.37 -33.93
C ASP A 82 -21.92 27.38 -34.58
N ILE A 83 -22.91 26.89 -33.81
CA ILE A 83 -23.97 26.00 -34.31
C ILE A 83 -24.55 26.60 -35.60
N PRO A 84 -24.76 25.82 -36.68
CA PRO A 84 -25.44 26.32 -37.87
C PRO A 84 -26.74 26.99 -37.43
N THR A 85 -26.83 28.32 -37.56
CA THR A 85 -28.08 29.02 -37.27
C THR A 85 -29.03 28.64 -38.39
N CYS A 86 -29.81 27.56 -38.20
CA CYS A 86 -30.77 27.06 -39.18
C CYS A 86 -31.82 28.12 -39.56
N ASN A 87 -31.83 29.26 -38.88
CA ASN A 87 -32.62 30.44 -39.20
C ASN A 87 -32.40 30.94 -40.64
N ASP A 88 -33.41 30.78 -41.49
CA ASP A 88 -33.41 31.21 -42.89
C ASP A 88 -33.89 32.67 -43.08
N GLY A 89 -34.22 33.35 -41.99
CA GLY A 89 -34.72 34.72 -41.97
C GLY A 89 -36.21 34.86 -42.28
N VAL A 90 -36.96 33.76 -42.41
CA VAL A 90 -38.40 33.77 -42.70
C VAL A 90 -39.20 33.55 -41.42
N GLY A 91 -39.80 34.60 -40.86
CA GLY A 91 -40.46 34.52 -39.55
C GLY A 91 -41.71 33.61 -39.44
N CYS A 92 -42.09 32.88 -40.48
CA CYS A 92 -43.15 31.87 -40.45
C CYS A 92 -42.66 30.44 -40.70
N THR A 93 -41.36 30.22 -40.85
CA THR A 93 -40.76 28.89 -40.84
C THR A 93 -40.41 28.49 -39.41
N ARG A 94 -40.57 27.19 -39.10
CA ARG A 94 -39.95 26.59 -37.94
C ARG A 94 -38.55 26.16 -38.37
N ASP A 95 -37.56 26.91 -37.90
CA ASP A 95 -36.15 26.67 -38.18
C ASP A 95 -35.56 25.82 -37.06
N GLU A 96 -35.21 24.58 -37.37
CA GLU A 96 -34.75 23.60 -36.38
C GLU A 96 -33.51 22.86 -36.89
N CYS A 97 -32.56 22.62 -35.99
CA CYS A 97 -31.43 21.74 -36.28
C CYS A 97 -31.84 20.32 -35.92
N ASP A 98 -31.92 19.45 -36.92
CA ASP A 98 -32.27 18.04 -36.73
C ASP A 98 -30.99 17.20 -36.67
N ALA A 99 -30.65 16.73 -35.47
CA ALA A 99 -29.49 15.89 -35.23
C ALA A 99 -29.67 14.46 -35.76
N ALA A 100 -30.90 14.04 -36.07
CA ALA A 100 -31.20 12.73 -36.65
C ALA A 100 -31.17 12.76 -38.19
N SER A 101 -31.06 13.92 -38.82
CA SER A 101 -30.94 14.03 -40.29
C SER A 101 -29.67 14.78 -40.70
N ASP A 102 -28.79 15.10 -39.74
CA ASP A 102 -27.58 15.91 -39.91
C ASP A 102 -27.78 17.16 -40.79
N MET A 103 -28.92 17.85 -40.62
CA MET A 103 -29.26 19.03 -41.43
C MET A 103 -30.13 20.05 -40.71
N CYS A 104 -30.13 21.26 -41.27
CA CYS A 104 -31.09 22.30 -40.90
C CYS A 104 -32.40 22.12 -41.66
N GLN A 105 -33.51 22.00 -40.92
CA GLN A 105 -34.86 21.94 -41.46
C GLN A 105 -35.56 23.29 -41.28
N ASN A 106 -36.14 23.81 -42.37
CA ASN A 106 -36.88 25.08 -42.39
C ASN A 106 -38.30 24.79 -42.88
N ILE A 107 -39.19 24.39 -41.96
CA ILE A 107 -40.52 23.91 -42.31
C ILE A 107 -41.51 25.09 -42.28
N PRO A 108 -42.19 25.43 -43.40
CA PRO A 108 -43.23 26.46 -43.41
C PRO A 108 -44.37 26.15 -42.43
N GLN A 109 -44.81 27.15 -41.65
CA GLN A 109 -45.91 27.02 -40.71
C GLN A 109 -46.97 28.10 -40.96
N ASP A 110 -48.06 27.76 -41.64
CA ASP A 110 -49.17 28.69 -41.94
C ASP A 110 -49.80 29.28 -40.68
N SER A 111 -49.79 28.52 -39.58
CA SER A 111 -50.27 28.95 -38.26
C SER A 111 -49.43 30.06 -37.62
N ALA A 112 -48.18 30.23 -38.04
CA ALA A 112 -47.32 31.33 -37.63
C ALA A 112 -47.70 32.66 -38.32
N CYS A 113 -48.58 32.61 -39.32
CA CYS A 113 -49.06 33.78 -40.05
C CYS A 113 -50.36 34.37 -39.49
N PRO A 114 -50.59 35.69 -39.64
CA PRO A 114 -51.85 36.33 -39.26
C PRO A 114 -53.05 35.71 -39.99
N SER A 115 -54.23 35.75 -39.37
CA SER A 115 -55.45 35.14 -39.94
C SER A 115 -55.71 35.58 -41.38
N GLY A 116 -55.78 34.61 -42.29
CA GLY A 116 -55.98 34.82 -43.73
C GLY A 116 -54.70 34.79 -44.58
N ASN A 117 -53.55 34.59 -43.95
CA ASN A 117 -52.26 34.42 -44.62
C ASN A 117 -51.70 33.00 -44.42
N VAL A 118 -50.93 32.53 -45.41
CA VAL A 118 -50.15 31.29 -45.40
C VAL A 118 -48.66 31.61 -45.47
N CYS A 119 -47.82 30.70 -45.01
CA CYS A 119 -46.38 30.85 -45.05
C CYS A 119 -45.87 30.49 -46.45
N ILE A 120 -45.29 31.47 -47.14
CA ILE A 120 -44.71 31.27 -48.46
C ILE A 120 -43.19 31.09 -48.29
N PRO A 121 -42.62 29.93 -48.66
CA PRO A 121 -41.17 29.69 -48.57
C PRO A 121 -40.35 30.83 -49.21
N GLY A 122 -39.39 31.36 -48.45
CA GLY A 122 -38.51 32.46 -48.88
C GLY A 122 -39.15 33.85 -49.00
N SER A 123 -40.48 33.98 -48.79
CA SER A 123 -41.21 35.26 -48.91
C SER A 123 -41.99 35.66 -47.65
N GLY A 124 -42.17 34.75 -46.69
CA GLY A 124 -42.89 35.00 -45.44
C GLY A 124 -44.41 34.91 -45.62
N CYS A 125 -45.16 35.50 -44.68
CA CYS A 125 -46.62 35.43 -44.68
C CYS A 125 -47.27 36.20 -45.85
N GLY A 126 -48.02 35.50 -46.70
CA GLY A 126 -48.75 36.06 -47.83
C GLY A 126 -50.21 35.62 -47.87
N ILE A 127 -51.04 36.30 -48.68
CA ILE A 127 -52.47 36.00 -48.78
C ILE A 127 -52.69 34.70 -49.57
N ALA A 128 -53.44 33.76 -49.00
CA ALA A 128 -53.80 32.52 -49.67
C ALA A 128 -54.75 32.77 -50.87
N PRO A 129 -54.63 32.00 -51.96
CA PRO A 129 -55.60 32.04 -53.05
C PRO A 129 -57.01 31.66 -52.54
N ALA A 130 -58.02 32.37 -53.05
CA ALA A 130 -59.41 32.09 -52.73
C ALA A 130 -59.89 30.82 -53.46
N CYS A 131 -60.71 30.02 -52.80
CA CYS A 131 -61.22 28.76 -53.31
C CYS A 131 -62.71 28.57 -53.02
N GLU A 132 -63.38 27.74 -53.81
CA GLU A 132 -64.75 27.27 -53.55
C GLU A 132 -64.77 25.76 -53.28
N PHE A 133 -63.84 25.01 -53.87
CA PHE A 133 -63.64 23.58 -53.69
C PHE A 133 -62.16 23.25 -53.47
N ASP A 134 -61.87 22.11 -52.85
CA ASP A 134 -60.50 21.63 -52.61
C ASP A 134 -59.68 21.52 -53.91
N THR A 135 -60.33 21.22 -55.03
CA THR A 135 -59.70 21.15 -56.35
C THR A 135 -59.17 22.49 -56.87
N ASP A 136 -59.62 23.61 -56.29
CA ASP A 136 -59.14 24.95 -56.66
C ASP A 136 -57.81 25.30 -55.99
N CYS A 137 -57.35 24.47 -55.04
CA CYS A 137 -56.21 24.74 -54.18
C CYS A 137 -54.90 24.07 -54.55
N GLY A 138 -54.89 23.20 -55.56
CA GLY A 138 -53.66 22.53 -55.99
C GLY A 138 -52.64 23.53 -56.51
N ASP A 139 -51.58 23.78 -55.73
CA ASP A 139 -50.51 24.71 -56.09
C ASP A 139 -49.37 24.02 -56.86
N GLY A 140 -49.42 22.69 -56.94
CA GLY A 140 -48.45 21.85 -57.64
C GLY A 140 -47.21 21.52 -56.82
N VAL A 141 -47.20 21.89 -55.54
CA VAL A 141 -46.22 21.54 -54.52
C VAL A 141 -46.72 20.24 -53.86
N PHE A 142 -45.84 19.25 -53.76
CA PHE A 142 -46.21 17.93 -53.25
C PHE A 142 -46.03 17.85 -51.74
N CYS A 143 -44.96 18.41 -51.17
CA CYS A 143 -44.54 18.20 -49.79
C CYS A 143 -45.33 18.99 -48.76
N ASN A 144 -45.94 20.11 -49.15
CA ASN A 144 -46.90 20.81 -48.29
C ASN A 144 -48.25 20.08 -48.17
N GLY A 145 -48.43 18.95 -48.87
CA GLY A 145 -49.58 18.07 -48.76
C GLY A 145 -50.79 18.54 -49.53
N VAL A 146 -51.82 17.69 -49.58
CA VAL A 146 -53.05 17.99 -50.33
C VAL A 146 -53.79 19.15 -49.67
N GLU A 147 -53.94 20.23 -50.42
CA GLU A 147 -54.53 21.48 -49.97
C GLU A 147 -56.05 21.39 -49.96
N VAL A 148 -56.66 21.91 -48.89
CA VAL A 148 -58.11 21.84 -48.66
C VAL A 148 -58.65 23.25 -48.58
N CYS A 149 -59.84 23.46 -49.17
CA CYS A 149 -60.50 24.75 -49.12
C CYS A 149 -61.23 24.92 -47.78
N VAL A 150 -60.62 25.66 -46.86
CA VAL A 150 -61.18 25.89 -45.52
C VAL A 150 -61.57 27.36 -45.38
N GLY A 151 -62.87 27.64 -45.28
CA GLY A 151 -63.37 29.01 -45.10
C GLY A 151 -63.16 29.92 -46.32
N GLY A 152 -63.05 29.34 -47.52
CA GLY A 152 -62.86 30.08 -48.78
C GLY A 152 -61.41 30.45 -49.09
N MET A 153 -60.45 29.88 -48.35
CA MET A 153 -59.02 30.05 -48.54
C MET A 153 -58.34 28.69 -48.61
N CYS A 154 -57.35 28.56 -49.49
CA CYS A 154 -56.55 27.35 -49.59
C CYS A 154 -55.60 27.22 -48.41
N MET A 155 -55.66 26.08 -47.73
CA MET A 155 -54.77 25.75 -46.63
C MET A 155 -54.15 24.39 -46.86
N SER A 156 -52.82 24.32 -46.70
CA SER A 156 -52.06 23.08 -46.67
C SER A 156 -52.10 22.48 -45.26
N PRO A 157 -52.05 21.14 -45.10
CA PRO A 157 -51.87 20.52 -43.79
C PRO A 157 -50.57 21.00 -43.13
N ALA A 158 -50.64 21.33 -41.84
CA ALA A 158 -49.52 21.90 -41.09
C ALA A 158 -48.30 20.98 -40.97
N GLU A 159 -48.49 19.67 -41.14
CA GLU A 159 -47.44 18.64 -41.07
C GLU A 159 -46.96 18.19 -42.48
N GLY A 160 -47.51 18.76 -43.56
CA GLY A 160 -47.16 18.37 -44.93
C GLY A 160 -47.50 16.92 -45.28
N VAL A 161 -46.77 16.33 -46.24
CA VAL A 161 -46.82 14.89 -46.54
C VAL A 161 -45.92 14.13 -45.56
N ALA A 162 -46.50 13.17 -44.82
CA ALA A 162 -45.74 12.24 -44.02
C ALA A 162 -44.99 11.25 -44.93
N CYS A 163 -43.67 11.39 -44.99
CA CYS A 163 -42.78 10.53 -45.77
C CYS A 163 -42.10 9.42 -44.97
N ASP A 164 -42.37 9.35 -43.66
CA ASP A 164 -41.88 8.31 -42.75
C ASP A 164 -42.23 6.90 -43.28
N ASP A 165 -41.21 6.13 -43.65
CA ASP A 165 -41.36 4.77 -44.17
C ASP A 165 -41.37 3.70 -43.05
N SER A 166 -41.36 4.17 -41.78
CA SER A 166 -41.26 3.38 -40.56
C SER A 166 -39.95 2.62 -40.42
N ASN A 167 -38.91 2.93 -41.19
CA ASN A 167 -37.57 2.43 -41.00
C ASN A 167 -36.69 3.50 -40.35
N SER A 168 -36.36 3.27 -39.09
CA SER A 168 -35.47 4.14 -38.30
C SER A 168 -34.07 4.33 -38.88
N CYS A 169 -33.64 3.48 -39.82
CA CYS A 169 -32.34 3.54 -40.49
C CYS A 169 -32.34 4.33 -41.81
N THR A 170 -33.44 5.00 -42.15
CA THR A 170 -33.56 5.77 -43.39
C THR A 170 -33.85 7.23 -43.12
N GLU A 171 -33.21 8.07 -43.93
CA GLU A 171 -33.55 9.48 -44.07
C GLU A 171 -34.77 9.61 -44.97
N ASP A 172 -35.90 9.97 -44.38
CA ASP A 172 -37.18 10.12 -45.07
C ASP A 172 -37.40 11.57 -45.50
N THR A 173 -37.08 11.85 -46.76
CA THR A 173 -37.18 13.19 -47.33
C THR A 173 -38.34 13.30 -48.31
N CYS A 174 -39.12 14.37 -48.18
CA CYS A 174 -40.07 14.72 -49.22
C CYS A 174 -39.39 15.50 -50.35
N SER A 175 -39.50 15.01 -51.59
CA SER A 175 -38.87 15.63 -52.76
C SER A 175 -39.89 16.27 -53.71
N GLU A 176 -39.89 17.59 -53.78
CA GLU A 176 -40.67 18.35 -54.77
C GLU A 176 -40.28 18.02 -56.22
N ALA A 177 -39.00 17.76 -56.46
CA ALA A 177 -38.50 17.44 -57.79
C ALA A 177 -39.02 16.08 -58.30
N MET A 178 -39.30 15.15 -57.39
CA MET A 178 -39.82 13.82 -57.71
C MET A 178 -41.34 13.73 -57.56
N GLY A 179 -41.97 14.69 -56.86
CA GLY A 179 -43.39 14.62 -56.49
C GLY A 179 -43.70 13.37 -55.67
N ALA A 180 -42.75 12.93 -54.84
CA ALA A 180 -42.82 11.68 -54.09
C ALA A 180 -41.94 11.74 -52.83
N CYS A 181 -42.25 10.87 -51.87
CA CYS A 181 -41.37 10.57 -50.74
C CYS A 181 -40.18 9.72 -51.20
N ALA A 182 -39.00 10.06 -50.71
CA ALA A 182 -37.77 9.32 -50.93
C ALA A 182 -37.17 8.93 -49.57
N SER A 183 -36.85 7.65 -49.42
CA SER A 183 -36.22 7.09 -48.23
C SER A 183 -34.83 6.59 -48.60
N THR A 184 -33.79 7.13 -47.97
CA THR A 184 -32.41 6.78 -48.26
C THR A 184 -31.75 6.21 -47.01
N GLU A 185 -31.15 5.03 -47.10
CA GLU A 185 -30.48 4.40 -45.95
C GLU A 185 -29.26 5.24 -45.53
N TYR A 186 -29.10 5.48 -44.22
CA TYR A 186 -27.92 6.18 -43.71
C TYR A 186 -26.65 5.36 -44.04
N PRO A 187 -25.60 5.99 -44.61
CA PRO A 187 -24.40 5.27 -45.04
C PRO A 187 -23.51 4.81 -43.88
N ASP A 188 -23.76 5.33 -42.67
CA ASP A 188 -22.89 5.25 -41.49
C ASP A 188 -23.59 4.62 -40.28
N ILE A 189 -24.69 3.89 -40.47
CA ILE A 189 -25.45 3.20 -39.42
C ILE A 189 -24.62 2.30 -38.50
N ALA A 190 -23.47 1.84 -38.97
CA ALA A 190 -22.58 0.97 -38.20
C ALA A 190 -21.57 1.73 -37.33
N THR A 191 -21.45 3.05 -37.50
CA THR A 191 -20.38 3.88 -36.93
C THR A 191 -20.86 5.21 -36.35
N ASN A 192 -22.03 5.71 -36.75
CA ASN A 192 -22.57 6.97 -36.26
C ASN A 192 -23.44 6.73 -35.03
N PRO A 193 -23.11 7.33 -33.86
CA PRO A 193 -23.91 7.22 -32.64
C PRO A 193 -25.36 7.71 -32.76
N MET A 194 -25.68 8.57 -33.72
CA MET A 194 -27.05 9.08 -33.92
C MET A 194 -27.93 8.11 -34.72
N HIS A 195 -27.34 7.27 -35.58
CA HIS A 195 -28.06 6.33 -36.46
C HIS A 195 -27.62 4.88 -36.23
N CYS A 196 -27.30 4.51 -34.99
CA CYS A 196 -26.61 3.27 -34.72
C CYS A 196 -27.53 2.06 -34.83
N GLY A 197 -27.27 1.16 -35.79
CA GLY A 197 -28.09 -0.05 -36.01
C GLY A 197 -27.53 -0.98 -37.08
N THR A 198 -28.32 -1.98 -37.47
CA THR A 198 -27.94 -2.98 -38.48
C THR A 198 -28.56 -2.74 -39.86
N GLY A 199 -29.42 -1.72 -39.98
CA GLY A 199 -30.12 -1.37 -41.23
C GLY A 199 -31.45 -2.09 -41.36
N ALA A 200 -31.93 -2.73 -40.28
CA ALA A 200 -33.13 -3.57 -40.28
C ALA A 200 -34.27 -2.93 -39.47
N ASP A 201 -34.46 -1.60 -39.61
CA ASP A 201 -35.35 -0.80 -38.77
C ASP A 201 -35.02 -0.94 -37.27
N ASP A 202 -33.73 -0.82 -36.96
CA ASP A 202 -33.18 -0.96 -35.62
C ASP A 202 -32.18 0.13 -35.28
N CYS A 203 -32.17 1.23 -36.04
CA CYS A 203 -31.28 2.35 -35.78
C CYS A 203 -31.81 3.17 -34.62
N VAL A 204 -30.92 3.49 -33.68
CA VAL A 204 -31.23 4.25 -32.48
C VAL A 204 -30.17 5.32 -32.25
N GLU A 205 -30.60 6.40 -31.61
CA GLU A 205 -29.69 7.34 -30.99
C GLU A 205 -29.06 6.69 -29.76
N CYS A 206 -27.74 6.64 -29.72
CA CYS A 206 -27.01 6.09 -28.60
C CYS A 206 -27.17 6.95 -27.33
N PRO A 207 -27.01 6.36 -26.12
CA PRO A 207 -27.22 7.07 -24.87
C PRO A 207 -26.38 8.35 -24.79
N MET A 208 -26.98 9.45 -24.32
CA MET A 208 -26.25 10.70 -24.09
C MET A 208 -25.09 10.46 -23.13
N PRO A 209 -23.84 10.79 -23.52
CA PRO A 209 -22.70 10.66 -22.64
C PRO A 209 -22.76 11.70 -21.51
N ASP A 210 -22.25 11.34 -20.33
CA ASP A 210 -22.07 12.31 -19.25
C ASP A 210 -20.71 13.01 -19.43
N ALA A 211 -20.73 14.21 -20.01
CA ALA A 211 -19.53 15.03 -20.21
C ALA A 211 -18.81 15.36 -18.89
N SER A 212 -19.50 15.32 -17.74
CA SER A 212 -18.90 15.51 -16.41
C SER A 212 -18.01 14.33 -15.97
N ARG A 213 -18.05 13.24 -16.74
CA ARG A 213 -17.39 11.97 -16.52
C ARG A 213 -16.48 11.57 -17.69
N HIS A 214 -16.19 12.49 -18.61
CA HIS A 214 -15.29 12.26 -19.77
C HIS A 214 -15.69 11.07 -20.64
N GLN A 215 -17.00 10.89 -20.84
CA GLN A 215 -17.57 9.86 -21.70
C GLN A 215 -17.96 10.44 -23.05
N ILE A 216 -17.94 9.60 -24.09
CA ILE A 216 -18.48 9.89 -25.42
C ILE A 216 -19.42 8.77 -25.85
N ALA A 217 -20.42 9.09 -26.68
CA ALA A 217 -21.25 8.08 -27.30
C ALA A 217 -20.46 7.41 -28.43
N SER A 218 -20.60 6.09 -28.58
CA SER A 218 -19.91 5.31 -29.59
C SER A 218 -20.86 4.32 -30.26
N CYS A 219 -20.70 4.13 -31.56
CA CYS A 219 -21.39 3.10 -32.32
C CYS A 219 -20.36 2.18 -32.95
N VAL A 220 -20.38 0.90 -32.55
CA VAL A 220 -19.46 -0.10 -33.07
C VAL A 220 -20.24 -1.26 -33.67
N ALA A 221 -20.20 -1.36 -35.00
CA ALA A 221 -20.89 -2.38 -35.77
C ALA A 221 -22.41 -2.41 -35.51
N GLY A 222 -23.02 -1.24 -35.38
CA GLY A 222 -24.47 -1.09 -35.19
C GLY A 222 -24.96 -1.33 -33.77
N ALA A 223 -24.04 -1.36 -32.79
CA ALA A 223 -24.38 -1.45 -31.38
C ALA A 223 -23.91 -0.20 -30.63
N CYS A 224 -24.82 0.40 -29.88
CA CYS A 224 -24.50 1.53 -29.01
C CYS A 224 -23.61 1.11 -27.84
N ALA A 225 -22.61 1.94 -27.59
CA ALA A 225 -21.70 1.84 -26.46
C ALA A 225 -21.38 3.25 -25.92
N LEU A 226 -20.81 3.29 -24.72
CA LEU A 226 -20.09 4.45 -24.21
C LEU A 226 -18.59 4.15 -24.34
N ASP A 227 -17.82 5.18 -24.69
CA ASP A 227 -16.36 5.12 -24.74
C ASP A 227 -15.77 6.31 -23.98
N CYS A 228 -14.48 6.26 -23.69
CA CYS A 228 -13.80 7.38 -23.04
C CYS A 228 -13.42 8.46 -24.05
N GLU A 229 -13.56 9.72 -23.62
CA GLU A 229 -13.00 10.84 -24.35
C GLU A 229 -11.50 10.64 -24.56
N PRO A 230 -10.93 10.97 -25.73
CA PRO A 230 -9.50 10.86 -25.95
C PRO A 230 -8.69 11.58 -24.86
N GLY A 231 -7.77 10.85 -24.24
CA GLY A 231 -7.00 11.36 -23.09
C GLY A 231 -7.62 11.03 -21.73
N TYR A 232 -8.71 10.26 -21.70
CA TYR A 232 -9.32 9.71 -20.49
C TYR A 232 -9.42 8.18 -20.58
N GLY A 233 -9.44 7.53 -19.42
CA GLY A 233 -9.56 6.10 -19.28
C GLY A 233 -10.54 5.72 -18.18
N ASP A 234 -11.14 4.55 -18.35
CA ASP A 234 -11.98 3.88 -17.37
C ASP A 234 -11.07 2.98 -16.52
N ALA A 235 -10.78 3.43 -15.30
CA ALA A 235 -9.77 2.80 -14.44
C ALA A 235 -10.28 1.51 -13.79
N ASP A 236 -11.60 1.40 -13.54
CA ASP A 236 -12.22 0.27 -12.84
C ASP A 236 -13.03 -0.65 -13.77
N GLY A 237 -13.17 -0.28 -15.04
CA GLY A 237 -13.93 -1.01 -16.05
C GLY A 237 -15.44 -0.79 -15.92
N ASP A 238 -15.87 0.22 -15.15
CA ASP A 238 -17.27 0.56 -14.91
C ASP A 238 -17.65 1.89 -15.56
N MET A 239 -18.08 1.80 -16.82
CA MET A 239 -18.65 2.90 -17.58
C MET A 239 -19.93 3.53 -16.96
N THR A 240 -20.43 3.08 -15.81
CA THR A 240 -21.54 3.75 -15.12
C THR A 240 -21.09 4.94 -14.26
N ASN A 241 -19.83 4.97 -13.83
CA ASN A 241 -19.25 6.08 -13.06
C ASN A 241 -18.34 7.01 -13.84
N GLY A 242 -17.98 6.66 -15.07
CA GLY A 242 -17.26 7.57 -15.96
C GLY A 242 -15.99 6.99 -16.55
N CYS A 243 -15.19 7.89 -17.08
CA CYS A 243 -13.77 7.71 -17.34
C CYS A 243 -13.04 8.58 -16.31
N GLU A 244 -12.63 7.93 -15.22
CA GLU A 244 -12.19 8.58 -13.98
C GLU A 244 -10.73 9.01 -14.01
N CYS A 245 -9.95 8.51 -14.97
CA CYS A 245 -8.52 8.76 -15.04
C CYS A 245 -8.15 9.44 -16.37
N MET A 246 -7.05 10.19 -16.37
CA MET A 246 -6.54 10.85 -17.57
C MET A 246 -5.53 9.92 -18.26
N GLY A 247 -5.94 9.35 -19.39
CA GLY A 247 -5.12 8.48 -20.22
C GLY A 247 -4.00 9.21 -20.96
N ALA A 248 -2.78 8.69 -20.82
CA ALA A 248 -1.53 9.02 -21.50
C ALA A 248 -0.83 10.36 -21.15
N GLY A 249 0.27 10.26 -20.39
CA GLY A 249 1.29 11.32 -20.25
C GLY A 249 1.41 11.95 -18.87
N MET A 250 0.53 11.61 -17.93
CA MET A 250 0.63 12.05 -16.54
C MET A 250 1.60 11.19 -15.74
N VAL A 251 2.25 11.81 -14.75
CA VAL A 251 3.15 11.11 -13.83
C VAL A 251 2.30 10.44 -12.76
N ASP A 252 2.24 9.11 -12.82
CA ASP A 252 1.68 8.32 -11.72
C ASP A 252 2.77 7.87 -10.75
N LEU A 253 2.53 8.09 -9.46
CA LEU A 253 3.47 7.82 -8.38
C LEU A 253 2.83 6.85 -7.39
N PRO A 254 3.50 5.73 -7.06
CA PRO A 254 2.98 4.81 -6.07
C PRO A 254 2.68 5.49 -4.73
N GLU A 255 1.40 5.64 -4.42
CA GLU A 255 0.92 6.32 -3.23
C GLU A 255 0.05 5.45 -2.34
N LEU A 256 -0.26 5.92 -1.13
CA LEU A 256 -1.07 5.14 -0.18
C LEU A 256 -2.57 5.19 -0.51
N GLY A 257 -2.96 5.98 -1.52
CA GLY A 257 -4.31 6.04 -2.07
C GLY A 257 -4.59 4.98 -3.14
N PHE A 258 -3.54 4.38 -3.72
CA PHE A 258 -3.63 3.34 -4.75
C PHE A 258 -4.34 3.78 -6.04
N ALA A 259 -4.25 5.07 -6.37
CA ALA A 259 -4.83 5.59 -7.60
C ALA A 259 -3.94 5.22 -8.79
N ASP A 260 -4.54 4.71 -9.86
CA ASP A 260 -3.90 4.59 -11.17
C ASP A 260 -4.15 5.91 -11.91
N THR A 261 -3.19 6.83 -11.81
CA THR A 261 -3.38 8.21 -12.30
C THR A 261 -3.26 8.30 -13.82
N ASN A 262 -2.50 7.39 -14.45
CA ASN A 262 -2.21 7.42 -15.88
C ASN A 262 -2.94 6.32 -16.68
N CYS A 263 -3.84 5.58 -16.02
CA CYS A 263 -4.66 4.50 -16.56
C CYS A 263 -3.85 3.36 -17.19
N ASP A 264 -2.63 3.10 -16.72
CA ASP A 264 -1.77 2.07 -17.32
C ASP A 264 -1.96 0.66 -16.71
N GLY A 265 -2.91 0.55 -15.79
CA GLY A 265 -3.38 -0.68 -15.16
C GLY A 265 -2.78 -0.96 -13.80
N ILE A 266 -1.93 -0.08 -13.26
CA ILE A 266 -1.33 -0.20 -11.92
C ILE A 266 -1.28 1.16 -11.22
N ASP A 267 -1.17 1.16 -9.88
CA ASP A 267 -0.71 2.33 -9.12
C ASP A 267 0.80 2.44 -9.27
N GLY A 268 1.26 3.31 -10.17
CA GLY A 268 2.64 3.40 -10.64
C GLY A 268 2.70 3.58 -12.16
N ASP A 269 3.83 3.21 -12.77
CA ASP A 269 4.03 3.40 -14.20
C ASP A 269 4.71 2.18 -14.81
N VAL A 270 3.94 1.42 -15.59
CA VAL A 270 4.37 0.19 -16.26
C VAL A 270 5.56 0.45 -17.18
N GLY A 271 5.64 1.64 -17.78
CA GLY A 271 6.68 2.02 -18.74
C GLY A 271 8.07 2.20 -18.13
N ILE A 272 8.16 2.51 -16.83
CA ILE A 272 9.44 2.71 -16.13
C ILE A 272 9.72 1.71 -15.00
N GLY A 273 8.68 1.04 -14.51
CA GLY A 273 8.74 0.12 -13.38
C GLY A 273 9.54 -1.14 -13.66
N VAL A 274 10.26 -1.62 -12.64
CA VAL A 274 10.85 -2.96 -12.64
C VAL A 274 10.05 -3.86 -11.73
N PHE A 275 9.54 -4.95 -12.28
CA PHE A 275 8.59 -5.83 -11.63
C PHE A 275 9.29 -7.02 -10.97
N VAL A 276 8.97 -7.26 -9.69
CA VAL A 276 9.54 -8.33 -8.86
C VAL A 276 8.40 -9.19 -8.33
N ALA A 277 8.50 -10.50 -8.51
CA ALA A 277 7.51 -11.45 -8.00
C ALA A 277 8.18 -12.72 -7.45
N PRO A 278 7.54 -13.44 -6.52
CA PRO A 278 8.09 -14.72 -6.07
C PRO A 278 8.18 -15.75 -7.19
N THR A 279 9.13 -16.68 -7.07
CA THR A 279 9.37 -17.72 -8.09
C THR A 279 8.14 -18.60 -8.36
N PHE A 280 7.29 -18.83 -7.36
CA PHE A 280 6.08 -19.64 -7.50
C PHE A 280 4.95 -18.97 -8.29
N VAL A 281 5.05 -17.67 -8.58
CA VAL A 281 4.11 -16.93 -9.46
C VAL A 281 4.79 -16.40 -10.73
N GLY A 282 5.96 -16.93 -11.09
CA GLY A 282 6.62 -16.62 -12.37
C GLY A 282 7.87 -15.74 -12.29
N GLY A 283 8.27 -15.28 -11.10
CA GLY A 283 9.51 -14.53 -10.93
C GLY A 283 10.77 -15.34 -11.29
N ASN A 284 11.67 -14.75 -12.07
CA ASN A 284 12.96 -15.35 -12.40
C ASN A 284 14.02 -14.27 -12.64
N ASP A 285 15.16 -14.31 -11.97
CA ASP A 285 16.21 -13.28 -12.11
C ASP A 285 16.90 -13.23 -13.48
N ALA A 286 16.66 -14.22 -14.34
CA ALA A 286 17.02 -14.18 -15.75
C ALA A 286 16.07 -13.31 -16.60
N ASN A 287 14.90 -12.97 -16.07
CA ASN A 287 13.92 -12.14 -16.76
C ASN A 287 14.35 -10.66 -16.83
N PRO A 288 13.81 -9.89 -17.78
CA PRO A 288 14.10 -8.46 -17.90
C PRO A 288 13.47 -7.60 -16.79
N GLY A 289 12.54 -8.14 -15.99
CA GLY A 289 11.83 -7.38 -14.96
C GLY A 289 10.66 -6.56 -15.50
N THR A 290 10.01 -7.03 -16.57
CA THR A 290 8.76 -6.45 -17.10
C THR A 290 7.56 -7.02 -16.35
N ILE A 291 6.39 -6.40 -16.53
CA ILE A 291 5.13 -6.83 -15.89
C ILE A 291 4.79 -8.31 -16.16
N ASP A 292 5.04 -8.78 -17.39
CA ASP A 292 4.82 -10.18 -17.81
C ASP A 292 5.98 -11.12 -17.48
N MET A 293 7.19 -10.58 -17.37
CA MET A 293 8.41 -11.34 -17.05
C MET A 293 9.12 -10.69 -15.85
N PRO A 294 8.57 -10.83 -14.64
CA PRO A 294 9.14 -10.23 -13.44
C PRO A 294 10.41 -10.95 -13.00
N VAL A 295 11.33 -10.23 -12.34
CA VAL A 295 12.49 -10.85 -11.68
C VAL A 295 12.07 -11.50 -10.36
N ALA A 296 12.90 -12.43 -9.84
CA ALA A 296 12.57 -13.19 -8.64
C ALA A 296 12.96 -12.46 -7.34
N THR A 297 14.01 -11.65 -7.38
CA THR A 297 14.59 -10.99 -6.20
C THR A 297 14.50 -9.47 -6.28
N ILE A 298 14.31 -8.84 -5.13
CA ILE A 298 14.29 -7.38 -4.98
C ILE A 298 15.68 -6.83 -5.29
N ALA A 299 16.75 -7.51 -4.88
CA ALA A 299 18.11 -7.13 -5.22
C ALA A 299 18.33 -7.03 -6.74
N ARG A 300 17.80 -7.99 -7.52
CA ARG A 300 17.87 -7.95 -8.98
C ARG A 300 17.04 -6.81 -9.56
N GLY A 301 15.84 -6.56 -9.02
CA GLY A 301 15.00 -5.44 -9.44
C GLY A 301 15.69 -4.08 -9.25
N ILE A 302 16.32 -3.88 -8.08
CA ILE A 302 17.09 -2.67 -7.78
C ILE A 302 18.28 -2.51 -8.73
N GLU A 303 18.99 -3.59 -9.06
CA GLU A 303 20.11 -3.56 -10.00
C GLU A 303 19.67 -3.07 -11.38
N ILE A 304 18.60 -3.65 -11.94
CA ILE A 304 18.04 -3.27 -13.24
C ILE A 304 17.58 -1.80 -13.20
N ALA A 305 16.81 -1.41 -12.18
CA ALA A 305 16.32 -0.04 -12.05
C ALA A 305 17.48 0.97 -11.99
N SER A 306 18.52 0.66 -11.21
CA SER A 306 19.70 1.54 -11.02
C SER A 306 20.53 1.75 -12.28
N THR A 307 20.48 0.81 -13.23
CA THR A 307 21.24 0.87 -14.49
C THR A 307 20.46 1.51 -15.64
N SER A 308 19.16 1.79 -15.44
CA SER A 308 18.32 2.43 -16.46
C SER A 308 18.71 3.87 -16.80
N GLY A 309 19.40 4.57 -15.88
CA GLY A 309 19.75 5.98 -16.04
C GLY A 309 18.55 6.93 -16.01
N ARG A 310 17.35 6.44 -15.67
CA ARG A 310 16.13 7.24 -15.62
C ARG A 310 16.14 8.24 -14.46
N THR A 311 15.38 9.31 -14.63
CA THR A 311 15.14 10.31 -13.58
C THR A 311 14.37 9.68 -12.41
N ARG A 312 13.35 8.87 -12.73
CA ARG A 312 12.55 8.06 -11.81
C ARG A 312 12.91 6.58 -12.00
N MET A 313 13.28 5.91 -10.91
CA MET A 313 13.72 4.51 -10.91
C MET A 313 12.92 3.78 -9.83
N GLU A 314 12.06 2.86 -10.25
CA GLU A 314 11.05 2.27 -9.37
C GLU A 314 11.05 0.76 -9.50
N VAL A 315 10.82 0.10 -8.38
CA VAL A 315 10.71 -1.35 -8.30
C VAL A 315 9.38 -1.69 -7.63
N TYR A 316 8.52 -2.41 -8.35
CA TYR A 316 7.22 -2.86 -7.86
C TYR A 316 7.32 -4.31 -7.44
N VAL A 317 6.96 -4.57 -6.18
CA VAL A 317 7.17 -5.86 -5.54
C VAL A 317 5.82 -6.49 -5.21
N SER A 318 5.57 -7.64 -5.82
CA SER A 318 4.38 -8.44 -5.55
C SER A 318 4.41 -9.03 -4.14
N ALA A 319 3.24 -9.28 -3.58
CA ALA A 319 3.06 -9.96 -2.30
C ALA A 319 3.75 -11.32 -2.31
N GLY A 320 4.34 -11.66 -1.18
CA GLY A 320 5.18 -12.84 -1.00
C GLY A 320 6.32 -12.59 -0.02
N THR A 321 7.03 -13.67 0.32
CA THR A 321 8.18 -13.62 1.21
C THR A 321 9.48 -13.72 0.42
N TYR A 322 10.33 -12.71 0.57
CA TYR A 322 11.63 -12.58 -0.07
C TYR A 322 12.74 -12.83 0.97
N MET A 323 13.38 -13.99 0.84
CA MET A 323 14.43 -14.44 1.76
C MET A 323 15.80 -13.87 1.35
N GLU A 324 15.96 -12.56 1.49
CA GLU A 324 17.16 -11.83 1.09
C GLU A 324 17.41 -10.62 1.99
N SER A 325 18.66 -10.12 1.97
CA SER A 325 18.98 -8.82 2.58
C SER A 325 19.09 -7.78 1.47
N VAL A 326 18.30 -6.71 1.56
CA VAL A 326 18.17 -5.71 0.50
C VAL A 326 19.16 -4.56 0.72
N VAL A 327 19.86 -4.16 -0.35
CA VAL A 327 20.77 -3.00 -0.34
C VAL A 327 20.19 -1.90 -1.21
N LEU A 328 19.75 -0.81 -0.58
CA LEU A 328 19.19 0.36 -1.24
C LEU A 328 20.26 1.06 -2.11
N ARG A 329 19.82 1.60 -3.24
CA ARG A 329 20.65 2.33 -4.22
C ARG A 329 20.14 3.75 -4.41
N ASN A 330 21.05 4.65 -4.77
CA ASN A 330 20.76 6.06 -4.94
C ASN A 330 19.61 6.30 -5.93
N GLY A 331 18.51 6.87 -5.44
CA GLY A 331 17.37 7.25 -6.26
C GLY A 331 16.47 6.11 -6.72
N VAL A 332 16.68 4.88 -6.23
CA VAL A 332 15.82 3.73 -6.54
C VAL A 332 14.81 3.55 -5.42
N SER A 333 13.54 3.82 -5.71
CA SER A 333 12.45 3.57 -4.80
C SER A 333 11.92 2.15 -4.97
N ILE A 334 11.53 1.52 -3.86
CA ILE A 334 10.93 0.19 -3.85
C ILE A 334 9.55 0.26 -3.20
N TYR A 335 8.57 -0.35 -3.86
CA TYR A 335 7.16 -0.28 -3.50
C TYR A 335 6.60 -1.69 -3.40
N GLY A 336 6.22 -2.09 -2.19
CA GLY A 336 5.44 -3.29 -1.95
C GLY A 336 3.94 -3.02 -2.07
N GLY A 337 3.16 -4.06 -1.83
CA GLY A 337 1.70 -3.96 -1.86
C GLY A 337 1.05 -4.40 -3.16
N TYR A 338 1.80 -4.91 -4.14
CA TYR A 338 1.25 -5.37 -5.42
C TYR A 338 0.86 -6.85 -5.36
N LEU A 339 0.02 -7.33 -6.28
CA LEU A 339 -0.27 -8.75 -6.42
C LEU A 339 -0.23 -9.18 -7.90
N ALA A 340 0.86 -9.82 -8.32
CA ALA A 340 1.08 -10.20 -9.73
C ALA A 340 -0.03 -11.12 -10.29
N THR A 341 -0.62 -11.99 -9.47
CA THR A 341 -1.70 -12.89 -9.91
C THR A 341 -3.05 -12.20 -10.10
N MET A 342 -3.17 -10.93 -9.68
CA MET A 342 -4.35 -10.09 -9.85
C MET A 342 -4.00 -8.85 -10.70
N GLY A 343 -3.25 -9.06 -11.79
CA GLY A 343 -2.91 -7.99 -12.72
C GLY A 343 -2.08 -6.87 -12.08
N TRP A 344 -1.28 -7.16 -11.06
CA TRP A 344 -0.52 -6.16 -10.31
C TRP A 344 -1.38 -5.11 -9.60
N ALA A 345 -2.63 -5.44 -9.25
CA ALA A 345 -3.43 -4.61 -8.36
C ALA A 345 -2.69 -4.33 -7.03
N ARG A 346 -2.91 -3.15 -6.46
CA ARG A 346 -2.21 -2.69 -5.26
C ARG A 346 -3.14 -2.51 -4.05
N SER A 347 -2.70 -2.96 -2.89
CA SER A 347 -3.50 -2.92 -1.65
C SER A 347 -2.63 -3.10 -0.41
N THR A 348 -3.07 -2.55 0.73
CA THR A 348 -2.46 -2.85 2.04
C THR A 348 -2.63 -4.30 2.47
N SER A 349 -3.57 -5.05 1.88
CA SER A 349 -3.77 -6.48 2.15
C SER A 349 -2.74 -7.39 1.46
N PHE A 350 -2.04 -6.88 0.45
CA PHE A 350 -1.05 -7.62 -0.33
C PHE A 350 0.34 -7.49 0.30
N VAL A 351 0.66 -8.38 1.24
CA VAL A 351 1.87 -8.26 2.05
C VAL A 351 3.13 -8.66 1.27
N SER A 352 4.02 -7.69 1.06
CA SER A 352 5.40 -7.90 0.59
C SER A 352 6.34 -7.99 1.80
N GLU A 353 6.89 -9.18 2.07
CA GLU A 353 7.72 -9.45 3.25
C GLU A 353 9.19 -9.64 2.88
N ILE A 354 10.08 -8.83 3.47
CA ILE A 354 11.53 -9.02 3.40
C ILE A 354 12.00 -9.74 4.65
N ARG A 355 12.63 -10.90 4.49
CA ARG A 355 13.27 -11.67 5.56
C ARG A 355 14.77 -11.75 5.31
N GLY A 356 15.48 -10.77 5.87
CA GLY A 356 16.92 -10.66 5.71
C GLY A 356 17.73 -11.26 6.86
N GLY A 357 19.05 -11.13 6.75
CA GLY A 357 19.99 -11.54 7.79
C GLY A 357 19.99 -10.58 8.98
N GLU A 358 21.15 -10.45 9.64
CA GLU A 358 21.31 -9.54 10.80
C GLU A 358 21.00 -8.07 10.45
N THR A 359 21.14 -7.68 9.18
CA THR A 359 20.62 -6.41 8.66
C THR A 359 19.70 -6.70 7.49
N ALA A 360 18.38 -6.50 7.65
CA ALA A 360 17.43 -6.86 6.60
C ALA A 360 17.44 -5.89 5.42
N VAL A 361 17.43 -4.59 5.69
CA VAL A 361 17.57 -3.53 4.67
C VAL A 361 18.72 -2.62 5.05
N SER A 362 19.61 -2.35 4.09
CA SER A 362 20.77 -1.49 4.30
C SER A 362 20.92 -0.43 3.22
N GLY A 363 21.55 0.68 3.54
CA GLY A 363 21.91 1.72 2.58
C GLY A 363 23.14 2.48 3.05
N THR A 364 24.03 2.84 2.12
CA THR A 364 25.23 3.62 2.42
C THR A 364 25.44 4.68 1.36
N GLY A 365 25.73 5.92 1.77
CA GLY A 365 26.03 6.98 0.81
C GLY A 365 24.83 7.40 -0.04
N ILE A 366 23.61 7.33 0.52
CA ILE A 366 22.40 7.73 -0.21
C ILE A 366 22.35 9.26 -0.26
N SER A 367 22.42 9.83 -1.46
CA SER A 367 22.39 11.26 -1.76
C SER A 367 21.20 11.67 -2.62
N ARG A 368 20.64 10.75 -3.43
CA ARG A 368 19.37 10.94 -4.16
C ARG A 368 18.20 10.45 -3.33
N ALA A 369 17.09 11.19 -3.36
CA ALA A 369 15.89 10.82 -2.64
C ALA A 369 15.32 9.47 -3.13
N LEU A 370 14.85 8.65 -2.20
CA LEU A 370 14.18 7.39 -2.51
C LEU A 370 13.15 7.05 -1.44
N GLU A 371 12.28 6.11 -1.76
CA GLU A 371 11.27 5.59 -0.85
C GLU A 371 11.28 4.07 -0.74
N VAL A 372 10.98 3.59 0.47
CA VAL A 372 10.62 2.19 0.75
C VAL A 372 9.19 2.22 1.25
N GLN A 373 8.26 1.58 0.54
CA GLN A 373 6.82 1.66 0.84
C GLN A 373 6.18 0.28 1.02
N LEU A 374 5.31 0.12 2.02
CA LEU A 374 4.45 -1.07 2.23
C LEU A 374 5.17 -2.42 2.33
N PHE A 375 6.31 -2.47 3.02
CA PHE A 375 6.99 -3.73 3.34
C PHE A 375 6.78 -4.16 4.80
N THR A 376 6.68 -5.47 5.01
CA THR A 376 7.00 -6.09 6.30
C THR A 376 8.48 -6.50 6.28
N ILE A 377 9.30 -5.84 7.08
CA ILE A 377 10.75 -6.02 7.12
C ILE A 377 11.13 -6.75 8.41
N VAL A 378 11.73 -7.93 8.29
CA VAL A 378 12.14 -8.78 9.40
C VAL A 378 13.63 -9.08 9.29
N ALA A 379 14.40 -8.68 10.31
CA ALA A 379 15.80 -9.06 10.44
C ALA A 379 15.97 -10.30 11.32
N ALA A 380 17.01 -11.09 11.03
CA ALA A 380 17.41 -12.21 11.87
C ALA A 380 18.13 -11.73 13.13
N ASN A 381 18.15 -12.58 14.17
CA ASN A 381 18.93 -12.34 15.38
C ASN A 381 20.43 -12.27 15.05
N ALA A 382 21.14 -11.38 15.74
CA ALA A 382 22.59 -11.32 15.63
C ALA A 382 23.24 -12.53 16.31
N SER A 383 24.27 -13.07 15.68
CA SER A 383 24.95 -14.30 16.09
C SER A 383 26.40 -14.06 16.56
N THR A 384 27.01 -12.98 16.08
CA THR A 384 28.38 -12.61 16.45
C THR A 384 28.38 -11.89 17.81
N PRO A 385 29.19 -12.30 18.80
CA PRO A 385 29.18 -11.68 20.12
C PRO A 385 29.28 -10.15 20.09
N GLY A 386 28.33 -9.47 20.73
CA GLY A 386 28.21 -8.02 20.76
C GLY A 386 27.66 -7.36 19.47
N ALA A 387 27.32 -8.13 18.44
CA ALA A 387 26.68 -7.61 17.24
C ALA A 387 25.21 -7.24 17.47
N SER A 388 24.74 -6.26 16.70
CA SER A 388 23.35 -5.80 16.71
C SER A 388 22.59 -6.35 15.50
N SER A 389 21.28 -6.52 15.66
CA SER A 389 20.36 -6.79 14.54
C SER A 389 19.63 -5.51 14.14
N TYR A 390 19.48 -5.27 12.84
CA TYR A 390 18.89 -4.06 12.27
C TYR A 390 17.80 -4.41 11.26
N GLY A 391 16.58 -3.91 11.47
CA GLY A 391 15.53 -3.95 10.43
C GLY A 391 15.93 -3.11 9.22
N VAL A 392 16.25 -1.83 9.46
CA VAL A 392 16.78 -0.91 8.44
C VAL A 392 18.02 -0.20 8.99
N ARG A 393 19.11 -0.16 8.22
CA ARG A 393 20.35 0.55 8.59
C ARG A 393 20.86 1.43 7.45
N LEU A 394 20.88 2.74 7.68
CA LEU A 394 21.42 3.74 6.75
C LEU A 394 22.69 4.37 7.33
N THR A 395 23.74 4.48 6.53
CA THR A 395 25.00 5.10 6.96
C THR A 395 25.51 6.11 5.94
N ASN A 396 26.12 7.21 6.41
CA ASN A 396 26.73 8.24 5.56
C ASN A 396 25.80 8.77 4.44
N SER A 397 24.49 8.89 4.71
CA SER A 397 23.49 9.33 3.74
C SER A 397 23.07 10.77 4.00
N THR A 398 22.96 11.57 2.95
CA THR A 398 22.53 12.98 2.99
C THR A 398 21.21 13.21 2.25
N GLY A 399 20.82 12.29 1.38
CA GLY A 399 19.55 12.31 0.67
C GLY A 399 18.39 11.87 1.56
N VAL A 400 17.18 12.29 1.19
CA VAL A 400 15.96 11.90 1.92
C VAL A 400 15.62 10.44 1.61
N VAL A 401 15.56 9.61 2.64
CA VAL A 401 15.05 8.25 2.56
C VAL A 401 13.71 8.21 3.27
N ARG A 402 12.63 8.03 2.51
CA ARG A 402 11.28 7.96 3.05
C ARG A 402 10.90 6.51 3.34
N LEU A 403 10.41 6.23 4.55
CA LEU A 403 9.85 4.93 4.94
C LEU A 403 8.35 5.11 5.20
N SER A 404 7.51 4.64 4.28
CA SER A 404 6.06 4.87 4.31
C SER A 404 5.30 3.55 4.44
N GLY A 405 4.39 3.45 5.42
CA GLY A 405 3.52 2.27 5.56
C GLY A 405 4.26 0.95 5.86
N ASN A 406 5.52 0.99 6.31
CA ASN A 406 6.30 -0.22 6.60
C ASN A 406 6.05 -0.75 8.03
N THR A 407 6.12 -2.07 8.20
CA THR A 407 6.26 -2.73 9.50
C THR A 407 7.69 -3.24 9.65
N ILE A 408 8.47 -2.72 10.59
CA ILE A 408 9.90 -3.04 10.74
C ILE A 408 10.14 -3.76 12.07
N ARG A 409 10.64 -5.00 12.01
CA ARG A 409 11.02 -5.81 13.16
C ARG A 409 12.49 -6.21 13.07
N ALA A 410 13.32 -5.64 13.95
CA ALA A 410 14.67 -6.13 14.17
C ALA A 410 14.64 -7.45 14.97
N GLY A 411 15.70 -8.25 14.83
CA GLY A 411 15.94 -9.41 15.70
C GLY A 411 16.63 -9.00 17.01
N ASP A 412 16.94 -9.99 17.83
CA ASP A 412 17.69 -9.80 19.07
C ASP A 412 19.17 -9.49 18.76
N GLY A 413 19.77 -8.60 19.55
CA GLY A 413 21.23 -8.43 19.57
C GLY A 413 21.92 -9.65 20.20
N ALA A 414 23.15 -9.92 19.78
CA ALA A 414 23.94 -11.01 20.34
C ALA A 414 24.47 -10.64 21.74
N ALA A 415 24.58 -11.63 22.62
CA ALA A 415 25.28 -11.45 23.89
C ALA A 415 26.74 -11.01 23.65
N GLY A 416 27.32 -10.23 24.56
CA GLY A 416 28.76 -9.95 24.55
C GLY A 416 29.58 -11.22 24.77
N SER A 417 30.87 -11.19 24.45
CA SER A 417 31.76 -12.29 24.82
C SER A 417 31.85 -12.43 26.34
N ASP A 418 31.88 -13.67 26.82
CA ASP A 418 32.12 -13.96 28.24
C ASP A 418 33.45 -13.33 28.68
N GLY A 419 33.46 -12.81 29.91
CA GLY A 419 34.70 -12.39 30.55
C GLY A 419 35.65 -13.59 30.70
N GLY A 420 36.95 -13.36 30.56
CA GLY A 420 37.94 -14.40 30.83
C GLY A 420 37.81 -14.93 32.26
N ALA A 421 37.97 -16.23 32.45
CA ALA A 421 38.02 -16.81 33.79
C ALA A 421 39.14 -16.15 34.61
N GLY A 422 38.84 -15.79 35.86
CA GLY A 422 39.87 -15.34 36.78
C GLY A 422 40.96 -16.41 36.93
N THR A 423 42.21 -15.99 37.11
CA THR A 423 43.29 -16.95 37.41
C THR A 423 43.00 -17.63 38.75
N PRO A 424 43.15 -18.97 38.85
CA PRO A 424 43.11 -19.62 40.14
C PRO A 424 44.08 -18.95 41.12
N GLY A 425 43.66 -18.78 42.37
CA GLY A 425 44.58 -18.33 43.43
C GLY A 425 45.74 -19.31 43.55
N THR A 426 46.93 -18.81 43.91
CA THR A 426 48.06 -19.70 44.20
C THR A 426 47.76 -20.55 45.43
N ASP A 427 48.04 -21.85 45.35
CA ASP A 427 47.98 -22.72 46.52
C ASP A 427 48.87 -22.18 47.64
N GLY A 428 48.38 -22.23 48.88
CA GLY A 428 49.21 -21.94 50.04
C GLY A 428 50.30 -23.00 50.21
N SER A 429 51.47 -22.61 50.73
CA SER A 429 52.49 -23.62 51.07
C SER A 429 52.00 -24.53 52.19
N ARG A 430 52.49 -25.78 52.21
CA ARG A 430 52.14 -26.74 53.27
C ARG A 430 52.66 -26.22 54.61
N GLY A 431 51.78 -26.16 55.62
CA GLY A 431 52.19 -25.88 57.01
C GLY A 431 53.09 -26.99 57.55
N ARG A 432 54.05 -26.63 58.40
CA ARG A 432 54.96 -27.60 59.02
C ARG A 432 54.22 -28.44 60.06
N ASP A 433 54.62 -29.71 60.19
CA ASP A 433 54.05 -30.64 61.15
C ASP A 433 54.37 -30.19 62.60
N GLY A 434 53.50 -30.54 63.56
CA GLY A 434 53.75 -30.34 64.99
C GLY A 434 54.92 -31.18 65.51
N HIS A 435 55.46 -30.84 66.68
CA HIS A 435 56.56 -31.61 67.27
C HIS A 435 56.05 -32.77 68.14
N ASN A 436 56.73 -33.92 68.06
CA ASN A 436 56.54 -35.04 68.99
C ASN A 436 56.88 -34.60 70.42
N GLY A 437 56.10 -35.07 71.41
CA GLY A 437 56.39 -34.86 72.82
C GLY A 437 57.71 -35.53 73.25
N GLN A 438 58.35 -34.99 74.29
CA GLN A 438 59.60 -35.52 74.85
C GLN A 438 59.45 -35.84 76.34
N SER A 439 60.06 -36.94 76.78
CA SER A 439 60.13 -37.33 78.19
C SER A 439 61.31 -36.65 78.91
N ASN A 440 61.07 -36.10 80.11
CA ASN A 440 62.07 -35.47 81.01
C ASN A 440 62.68 -34.14 80.56
N GLY A 441 61.98 -33.34 79.76
CA GLY A 441 62.35 -31.96 79.47
C GLY A 441 61.16 -31.02 79.57
N SER A 442 61.40 -29.74 79.87
CA SER A 442 60.39 -28.70 79.65
C SER A 442 59.97 -28.77 78.18
N GLY A 443 58.72 -29.20 77.90
CA GLY A 443 58.25 -29.47 76.54
C GLY A 443 58.73 -28.41 75.57
N PHE A 444 59.33 -28.82 74.45
CA PHE A 444 60.10 -27.94 73.59
C PHE A 444 59.22 -26.74 73.18
N PRO A 445 59.46 -25.53 73.73
CA PRO A 445 58.60 -24.41 73.44
C PRO A 445 58.98 -23.91 72.05
N CYS A 446 58.02 -23.83 71.13
CA CYS A 446 58.26 -23.32 69.78
C CYS A 446 58.49 -21.79 69.79
N THR A 447 59.62 -21.35 70.34
CA THR A 447 60.00 -19.94 70.46
C THR A 447 60.98 -19.48 69.38
N ASN A 448 61.68 -20.40 68.69
CA ASN A 448 62.65 -20.08 67.63
C ASN A 448 62.41 -20.84 66.31
N ALA A 449 62.66 -20.18 65.18
CA ALA A 449 62.56 -20.74 63.82
C ALA A 449 63.27 -22.09 63.69
N PRO A 450 62.64 -23.11 63.07
CA PRO A 450 61.57 -23.00 62.07
C PRO A 450 60.17 -23.49 62.48
N CYS A 451 59.88 -23.72 63.76
CA CYS A 451 58.59 -24.27 64.25
C CYS A 451 57.43 -23.26 64.33
N ASN A 452 57.68 -21.99 64.00
CA ASN A 452 56.74 -20.87 64.10
C ASN A 452 56.10 -20.45 62.77
N GLU A 453 56.46 -21.08 61.66
CA GLU A 453 55.97 -20.74 60.33
C GLU A 453 54.82 -21.67 59.93
N GLY A 454 53.59 -21.15 60.02
CA GLY A 454 52.48 -21.73 59.30
C GLY A 454 52.73 -21.63 57.79
N GLY A 455 52.08 -22.50 57.02
CA GLY A 455 52.18 -22.46 55.55
C GLY A 455 51.69 -21.10 55.05
N ALA A 456 52.49 -20.38 54.27
CA ALA A 456 52.16 -19.03 53.84
C ALA A 456 51.57 -19.05 52.42
N SER A 457 50.56 -18.21 52.18
CA SER A 457 50.18 -17.76 50.84
C SER A 457 50.32 -16.23 50.77
N ALA A 458 50.23 -15.66 49.57
CA ALA A 458 50.31 -14.21 49.37
C ALA A 458 49.16 -13.45 50.08
N CYS A 459 48.05 -14.12 50.38
CA CYS A 459 46.81 -13.48 50.87
C CYS A 459 46.39 -13.96 52.27
N ALA A 460 46.91 -15.09 52.75
CA ALA A 460 46.59 -15.64 54.07
C ALA A 460 47.76 -16.44 54.64
N LEU A 461 47.95 -16.34 55.95
CA LEU A 461 48.92 -17.15 56.69
C LEU A 461 48.21 -18.39 57.24
N GLY A 462 48.83 -19.54 57.07
CA GLY A 462 48.42 -20.79 57.70
C GLY A 462 48.68 -20.76 59.20
N GLY A 463 47.99 -21.65 59.90
CA GLY A 463 48.18 -21.81 61.34
C GLY A 463 49.56 -22.38 61.67
N ARG A 464 50.14 -21.91 62.78
CA ARG A 464 51.34 -22.53 63.37
C ARG A 464 51.02 -23.94 63.85
N GLY A 465 51.98 -24.87 63.73
CA GLY A 465 51.90 -26.17 64.38
C GLY A 465 51.80 -26.10 65.91
N GLY A 466 51.20 -27.12 66.51
CA GLY A 466 51.03 -27.30 67.94
C GLY A 466 52.36 -27.60 68.65
N ASN A 467 52.39 -27.31 69.95
CA ASN A 467 53.53 -27.68 70.79
C ASN A 467 53.35 -29.10 71.29
N GLY A 468 54.41 -29.91 71.23
CA GLY A 468 54.42 -31.25 71.83
C GLY A 468 54.20 -31.17 73.36
N GLY A 469 53.43 -32.12 73.89
CA GLY A 469 53.20 -32.24 75.33
C GLY A 469 54.46 -32.66 76.11
N TYR A 470 54.40 -32.52 77.43
CA TYR A 470 55.45 -32.94 78.36
C TYR A 470 54.83 -33.51 79.64
N ASP A 471 55.39 -34.61 80.14
CA ASP A 471 54.94 -35.31 81.35
C ASP A 471 53.41 -35.54 81.38
N THR A 472 52.72 -34.98 82.38
CA THR A 472 51.26 -35.06 82.56
C THR A 472 50.51 -33.89 81.88
N SER A 473 51.19 -33.07 81.09
CA SER A 473 50.61 -31.95 80.34
C SER A 473 50.46 -32.33 78.86
N GLY A 474 49.24 -32.19 78.34
CA GLY A 474 48.96 -32.45 76.93
C GLY A 474 49.65 -31.45 76.00
N GLY A 475 49.78 -31.83 74.73
CA GLY A 475 50.24 -30.92 73.68
C GLY A 475 49.26 -29.77 73.46
N GLN A 476 49.76 -28.63 73.00
CA GLN A 476 48.89 -27.53 72.61
C GLN A 476 48.41 -27.73 71.18
N PRO A 477 47.13 -27.45 70.88
CA PRO A 477 46.63 -27.51 69.52
C PRO A 477 47.39 -26.56 68.59
N GLY A 478 47.42 -26.93 67.31
CA GLY A 478 47.86 -26.02 66.26
C GLY A 478 46.96 -24.79 66.19
N ALA A 479 47.49 -23.67 65.71
CA ALA A 479 46.69 -22.49 65.48
C ALA A 479 45.77 -22.68 64.26
N THR A 480 44.61 -22.02 64.29
CA THR A 480 43.78 -21.80 63.10
C THR A 480 44.53 -20.86 62.14
N GLY A 481 44.39 -21.09 60.84
CA GLY A 481 44.91 -20.15 59.83
C GLY A 481 44.20 -18.79 59.86
N THR A 482 44.59 -17.87 58.97
CA THR A 482 43.86 -16.62 58.76
C THR A 482 42.90 -16.75 57.58
N ALA A 483 41.75 -16.09 57.67
CA ALA A 483 40.88 -15.88 56.52
C ALA A 483 41.61 -14.96 55.51
N GLY A 484 41.59 -15.33 54.22
CA GLY A 484 42.14 -14.49 53.14
C GLY A 484 41.15 -13.44 52.62
N SER A 485 39.89 -13.51 53.04
CA SER A 485 38.78 -12.64 52.66
C SER A 485 37.64 -12.75 53.69
N LEU A 486 36.66 -11.86 53.64
CA LEU A 486 35.40 -11.94 54.40
C LEU A 486 34.61 -13.24 54.16
N THR A 487 34.80 -13.87 52.99
CA THR A 487 34.14 -15.11 52.55
C THR A 487 35.03 -16.34 52.66
N GLY A 488 36.35 -16.18 52.80
CA GLY A 488 37.31 -17.28 52.88
C GLY A 488 37.40 -17.82 54.31
N VAL A 489 37.04 -19.08 54.52
CA VAL A 489 37.07 -19.69 55.87
C VAL A 489 38.48 -20.19 56.21
N ALA A 490 38.98 -19.84 57.38
CA ALA A 490 40.26 -20.34 57.87
C ALA A 490 40.19 -21.81 58.30
N GLY A 491 41.20 -22.60 57.93
CA GLY A 491 41.32 -23.98 58.38
C GLY A 491 41.61 -24.06 59.88
N THR A 492 40.86 -24.90 60.60
CA THR A 492 41.04 -25.12 62.03
C THR A 492 42.34 -25.87 62.31
N GLY A 493 43.08 -25.46 63.33
CA GLY A 493 44.27 -26.17 63.79
C GLY A 493 43.95 -27.56 64.34
N GLY A 494 44.89 -28.49 64.20
CA GLY A 494 44.77 -29.84 64.76
C GLY A 494 44.75 -29.80 66.28
N THR A 495 44.04 -30.72 66.91
CA THR A 495 44.04 -30.85 68.37
C THR A 495 45.40 -31.34 68.86
N GLY A 496 45.92 -30.80 69.97
CA GLY A 496 47.15 -31.29 70.57
C GLY A 496 47.00 -32.71 71.15
N GLY A 497 48.12 -33.42 71.30
CA GLY A 497 48.15 -34.77 71.89
C GLY A 497 47.71 -34.81 73.35
N ALA A 498 47.05 -35.89 73.77
CA ALA A 498 46.59 -36.04 75.15
C ALA A 498 47.75 -36.28 76.13
N ALA A 499 47.59 -35.79 77.37
CA ALA A 499 48.51 -36.09 78.46
C ALA A 499 48.50 -37.59 78.79
N SER A 500 49.66 -38.15 79.09
CA SER A 500 49.74 -39.51 79.62
C SER A 500 49.25 -39.55 81.08
N LEU A 501 48.39 -40.51 81.41
CA LEU A 501 47.87 -40.73 82.76
C LEU A 501 48.95 -41.25 83.74
N ALA A 502 50.12 -41.70 83.24
CA ALA A 502 51.23 -42.17 84.08
C ALA A 502 52.59 -42.09 83.37
N CYS A 503 53.65 -41.80 84.13
CA CYS A 503 55.03 -41.82 83.65
C CYS A 503 55.36 -43.22 83.12
N LEU A 504 55.64 -43.35 81.80
CA LEU A 504 55.92 -44.58 81.00
C LEU A 504 54.78 -45.14 80.12
N LEU A 505 53.57 -44.57 80.12
CA LEU A 505 52.55 -44.88 79.10
C LEU A 505 52.73 -43.98 77.86
N LEU A 506 52.58 -44.55 76.66
CA LEU A 506 52.58 -43.80 75.40
C LEU A 506 51.42 -42.80 75.41
N SER A 507 51.69 -41.53 75.10
CA SER A 507 50.66 -40.51 74.87
C SER A 507 49.92 -40.80 73.56
N GLU A 508 48.65 -40.44 73.50
CA GLU A 508 47.88 -40.54 72.25
C GLU A 508 48.17 -39.32 71.37
N PRO A 509 48.40 -39.54 70.06
CA PRO A 509 48.41 -38.45 69.08
C PRO A 509 47.13 -37.63 69.16
N GLY A 510 47.19 -36.35 68.81
CA GLY A 510 46.00 -35.52 68.67
C GLY A 510 44.98 -36.15 67.70
N GLY A 511 43.71 -36.21 68.09
CA GLY A 511 42.68 -36.98 67.38
C GLY A 511 42.17 -36.34 66.09
N ASN A 512 42.22 -35.01 65.95
CA ASN A 512 41.72 -34.32 64.76
C ASN A 512 42.86 -33.76 63.92
N ALA A 513 42.94 -34.20 62.66
CA ALA A 513 43.81 -33.61 61.65
C ALA A 513 43.43 -32.13 61.41
N PRO A 514 44.42 -31.26 61.10
CA PRO A 514 44.12 -29.89 60.70
C PRO A 514 43.24 -29.88 59.44
N SER A 515 42.34 -28.91 59.35
CA SER A 515 41.50 -28.74 58.17
C SER A 515 42.21 -27.83 57.15
N PRO A 516 42.07 -28.11 55.84
CA PRO A 516 42.40 -27.13 54.80
C PRO A 516 41.63 -25.82 55.00
N GLY A 517 42.17 -24.72 54.49
CA GLY A 517 41.40 -23.49 54.34
C GLY A 517 40.31 -23.67 53.29
N GLY A 518 39.16 -23.03 53.49
CA GLY A 518 38.07 -23.06 52.53
C GLY A 518 38.40 -22.26 51.25
N PRO A 519 37.78 -22.61 50.11
CA PRO A 519 37.89 -21.80 48.90
C PRO A 519 37.33 -20.39 49.14
N GLY A 520 37.78 -19.43 48.33
CA GLY A 520 37.13 -18.12 48.26
C GLY A 520 35.79 -18.22 47.54
N ALA A 521 34.97 -17.17 47.62
CA ALA A 521 33.74 -17.06 46.84
C ALA A 521 34.06 -16.62 45.40
N ASP A 522 33.29 -17.16 44.45
CA ASP A 522 33.30 -16.75 43.04
C ASP A 522 32.98 -15.25 42.88
N GLY A 523 33.45 -14.66 41.79
CA GLY A 523 33.10 -13.28 41.41
C GLY A 523 31.62 -13.17 41.03
N ALA A 524 31.06 -11.96 41.12
CA ALA A 524 29.69 -11.73 40.68
C ALA A 524 29.65 -11.42 39.17
N ASN A 525 28.61 -11.91 38.49
CA ASN A 525 28.34 -11.56 37.10
C ASN A 525 28.10 -10.06 36.93
N ALA A 526 28.43 -9.55 35.73
CA ALA A 526 28.11 -8.20 35.27
C ALA A 526 26.63 -7.84 35.49
N SER A 527 26.36 -6.60 35.90
CA SER A 527 24.98 -6.08 35.99
C SER A 527 24.50 -5.56 34.64
N THR A 528 23.18 -5.48 34.47
CA THR A 528 22.57 -4.81 33.31
C THR A 528 23.02 -3.35 33.21
N PRO A 529 23.06 -2.76 32.00
CA PRO A 529 23.48 -1.38 31.77
C PRO A 529 22.61 -0.38 32.55
N THR A 530 23.22 0.67 33.08
CA THR A 530 22.52 1.77 33.78
C THR A 530 21.82 2.74 32.84
N VAL A 531 22.07 2.66 31.52
CA VAL A 531 21.48 3.52 30.49
C VAL A 531 20.55 2.70 29.59
N THR A 532 19.34 3.20 29.37
CA THR A 532 18.26 2.49 28.66
C THR A 532 18.47 2.46 27.13
N VAL A 533 19.29 3.35 26.58
CA VAL A 533 19.54 3.47 25.12
C VAL A 533 21.03 3.64 24.86
N GLY A 534 21.55 2.91 23.86
CA GLY A 534 22.94 3.00 23.38
C GLY A 534 23.20 4.25 22.53
N THR A 535 24.34 4.27 21.84
CA THR A 535 24.71 5.39 20.94
C THR A 535 25.06 4.88 19.55
N ALA A 536 24.76 5.67 18.52
CA ALA A 536 25.24 5.38 17.18
C ALA A 536 26.64 6.00 17.00
N MET A 537 27.67 5.18 16.84
CA MET A 537 29.05 5.60 16.62
C MET A 537 29.68 4.82 15.47
N ALA A 538 30.42 5.51 14.60
CA ALA A 538 31.07 4.93 13.41
C ALA A 538 30.11 4.09 12.53
N GLY A 539 28.84 4.51 12.43
CA GLY A 539 27.81 3.82 11.67
C GLY A 539 27.24 2.56 12.33
N LEU A 540 27.66 2.20 13.54
CA LEU A 540 27.13 1.07 14.32
C LEU A 540 26.31 1.59 15.50
N TYR A 541 25.24 0.88 15.85
CA TYR A 541 24.63 1.02 17.15
C TYR A 541 25.50 0.30 18.18
N VAL A 542 26.00 1.06 19.14
CA VAL A 542 26.75 0.56 20.28
C VAL A 542 25.76 0.51 21.45
N PRO A 543 25.31 -0.69 21.87
CA PRO A 543 24.40 -0.81 23.00
C PRO A 543 25.06 -0.28 24.28
N ALA A 544 24.25 0.18 25.23
CA ALA A 544 24.76 0.55 26.55
C ALA A 544 25.48 -0.67 27.15
N ARG A 545 26.75 -0.49 27.54
CA ARG A 545 27.56 -1.58 28.09
C ARG A 545 27.10 -1.90 29.51
N GLY A 546 26.97 -3.19 29.84
CA GLY A 546 26.82 -3.64 31.23
C GLY A 546 28.05 -3.28 32.07
N THR A 547 27.95 -3.40 33.38
CA THR A 547 29.14 -3.24 34.24
C THR A 547 30.07 -4.44 34.08
N ASP A 548 31.36 -4.28 34.36
CA ASP A 548 32.24 -5.45 34.41
C ASP A 548 31.85 -6.33 35.62
N GLY A 549 32.00 -7.65 35.48
CA GLY A 549 31.86 -8.57 36.61
C GLY A 549 32.89 -8.26 37.71
N THR A 550 32.58 -8.59 38.95
CA THR A 550 33.53 -8.37 40.05
C THR A 550 34.50 -9.54 40.18
N ALA A 551 35.72 -9.25 40.63
CA ALA A 551 36.68 -10.31 40.93
C ALA A 551 36.16 -11.20 42.07
N GLY A 552 36.42 -12.51 41.97
CA GLY A 552 36.24 -13.43 43.08
C GLY A 552 37.16 -13.08 44.27
N THR A 553 36.89 -13.70 45.40
CA THR A 553 37.63 -13.47 46.64
C THR A 553 38.69 -14.53 46.89
N HIS A 554 39.71 -14.22 47.69
CA HIS A 554 40.75 -15.18 48.04
C HIS A 554 40.26 -16.23 49.05
N GLY A 555 40.76 -17.46 48.95
CA GLY A 555 40.53 -18.54 49.92
C GLY A 555 41.30 -18.34 51.24
N GLY A 556 40.99 -19.17 52.24
CA GLY A 556 41.63 -19.12 53.56
C GLY A 556 42.93 -19.93 53.66
N GLY A 557 43.76 -19.62 54.67
CA GLY A 557 44.93 -20.44 55.02
C GLY A 557 44.54 -21.72 55.77
N GLY A 558 45.27 -22.82 55.57
CA GLY A 558 45.06 -24.07 56.28
C GLY A 558 45.45 -24.01 57.77
N GLY A 559 44.88 -24.90 58.58
CA GLY A 559 45.24 -25.03 60.00
C GLY A 559 46.60 -25.68 60.20
N GLY A 560 47.29 -25.34 61.29
CA GLY A 560 48.55 -25.99 61.67
C GLY A 560 48.31 -27.38 62.27
N GLY A 561 49.20 -28.34 62.02
CA GLY A 561 49.15 -29.67 62.65
C GLY A 561 49.26 -29.57 64.18
N GLY A 562 48.54 -30.41 64.93
CA GLY A 562 48.50 -30.39 66.40
C GLY A 562 49.68 -31.05 67.08
#